data_AF-A0A843CYN3-F1
#
_entry.id   AF-A0A843CYN3-F1
#
_cell.length_a   1.000
_cell.length_b   1.000
_cell.length_c   1.000
_cell.angle_alpha   90.00
_cell.angle_beta   90.00
_cell.angle_gamma   90.00
#
_symmetry.space_group_name_H-M   'P 1'
#
loop_
_entity.id
_entity.type
_entity.pdbx_description
1 polymer ?
#
loop_
_entity_poly.entity_id
_entity_poly.type
_entity_poly.pdbx_seq_one_letter_code
_entity_poly.pdbx_strand_id
1 'polypeptide(L)'
;MRVSMDIELKDEPGQLIMALEPVSKHKANLISVFHYHKTGSTGSSRVQVRLVIDANSHIIHTIKEELEASGIRVLRIGEEKYLESITVLLLGHIIQSDLNDTISRIDSTGVAEVVEISLSMPEIAGPSSASLRVSAVGRAEMEQTVALMKTIAAEKELLLVLPVEMG
;
A
#
# COMPACT_ATOMS: atom_id res chain seq x y z
N MET A 1 6.43 9.30 5.76
CA MET A 1 6.08 8.82 4.40
C MET A 1 6.75 7.49 4.25
N ARG A 2 6.02 6.49 3.76
CA ARG A 2 6.62 5.18 3.51
C ARG A 2 7.09 5.12 2.08
N VAL A 3 8.33 4.70 1.90
CA VAL A 3 8.92 4.51 0.58
C VAL A 3 9.49 3.10 0.46
N SER A 4 9.28 2.49 -0.69
CA SER A 4 10.03 1.32 -1.13
C SER A 4 11.24 1.79 -1.94
N MET A 5 12.43 1.40 -1.53
CA MET A 5 13.69 1.71 -2.19
C MET A 5 14.33 0.43 -2.71
N ASP A 6 14.41 0.30 -4.03
CA ASP A 6 15.10 -0.80 -4.69
C ASP A 6 16.58 -0.43 -4.85
N ILE A 7 17.47 -1.24 -4.28
CA ILE A 7 18.92 -1.05 -4.31
C ILE A 7 19.64 -2.26 -4.88
N GLU A 8 20.80 -2.03 -5.46
CA GLU A 8 21.67 -3.06 -6.02
C GLU A 8 23.00 -3.10 -5.26
N LEU A 9 23.20 -4.19 -4.52
CA LEU A 9 24.38 -4.46 -3.71
C LEU A 9 25.37 -5.33 -4.47
N LYS A 10 26.65 -5.24 -4.11
CA LYS A 10 27.62 -6.26 -4.52
C LYS A 10 27.37 -7.55 -3.72
N ASP A 11 27.69 -8.68 -4.32
CA ASP A 11 27.64 -9.98 -3.66
C ASP A 11 28.94 -10.22 -2.88
N GLU A 12 29.14 -9.39 -1.85
CA GLU A 12 30.28 -9.43 -0.93
C GLU A 12 29.76 -9.39 0.52
N PRO A 13 30.42 -10.07 1.47
CA PRO A 13 30.02 -10.02 2.88
C PRO A 13 29.97 -8.58 3.42
N GLY A 14 28.94 -8.27 4.21
CA GLY A 14 28.78 -6.96 4.87
C GLY A 14 28.06 -5.89 4.03
N GLN A 15 27.79 -6.12 2.74
CA GLN A 15 27.13 -5.15 1.87
C GLN A 15 25.74 -4.73 2.35
N LEU A 16 24.95 -5.66 2.90
CA LEU A 16 23.64 -5.33 3.46
C LEU A 16 23.77 -4.46 4.72
N ILE A 17 24.80 -4.66 5.53
CA ILE A 17 25.05 -3.85 6.74
C ILE A 17 25.37 -2.42 6.32
N MET A 18 26.26 -2.25 5.33
CA MET A 18 26.58 -0.93 4.76
C MET A 18 25.34 -0.22 4.21
N ALA A 19 24.41 -0.97 3.60
CA ALA A 19 23.16 -0.41 3.08
C ALA A 19 22.19 0.06 4.18
N LEU A 20 22.24 -0.58 5.36
CA LEU A 20 21.36 -0.24 6.48
C LEU A 20 21.95 0.86 7.39
N GLU A 21 23.24 1.13 7.28
CA GLU A 21 23.93 2.11 8.11
C GLU A 21 23.37 3.55 7.96
N PRO A 22 23.13 4.09 6.75
CA PRO A 22 22.47 5.39 6.60
C PRO A 22 21.06 5.43 7.21
N VAL A 23 20.29 4.35 7.05
CA VAL A 23 18.92 4.25 7.61
C VAL A 23 18.96 4.34 9.14
N SER A 24 19.89 3.61 9.77
CA SER A 24 20.11 3.62 11.22
C SER A 24 20.63 4.97 11.71
N LYS A 25 21.63 5.54 11.03
CA LYS A 25 22.26 6.84 11.36
C LYS A 25 21.24 7.98 11.41
N HIS A 26 20.28 7.99 10.48
CA HIS A 26 19.22 9.00 10.42
C HIS A 26 17.98 8.65 11.23
N LYS A 27 18.02 7.57 12.02
CA LYS A 27 16.90 7.07 12.84
C LYS A 27 15.61 6.88 12.03
N ALA A 28 15.75 6.52 10.76
CA ALA A 28 14.60 6.21 9.92
C ALA A 28 14.03 4.84 10.30
N ASN A 29 12.70 4.70 10.25
CA ASN A 29 12.06 3.46 10.63
C ASN A 29 12.12 2.46 9.47
N LEU A 30 12.86 1.36 9.64
CA LEU A 30 12.96 0.28 8.65
C LEU A 30 11.82 -0.72 8.88
N ILE A 31 10.86 -0.73 7.96
CA ILE A 31 9.66 -1.58 8.05
C ILE A 31 9.97 -3.01 7.60
N SER A 32 10.65 -3.16 6.47
CA SER A 32 10.96 -4.48 5.92
C SER A 32 12.13 -4.46 4.95
N VAL A 33 12.79 -5.61 4.83
CA VAL A 33 13.88 -5.85 3.86
C VAL A 33 13.54 -7.08 3.05
N PHE A 34 13.45 -6.94 1.72
CA PHE A 34 13.25 -8.07 0.81
C PHE A 34 14.51 -8.31 -0.01
N HIS A 35 14.93 -9.58 -0.07
CA HIS A 35 16.09 -10.00 -0.85
C HIS A 35 15.62 -10.85 -2.02
N TYR A 36 15.92 -10.44 -3.25
CA TYR A 36 15.55 -11.19 -4.45
C TYR A 36 16.69 -12.12 -4.86
N HIS A 37 16.45 -13.44 -4.77
CA HIS A 37 17.39 -14.42 -5.30
C HIS A 37 17.13 -14.60 -6.80
N LYS A 38 18.12 -14.30 -7.66
CA LYS A 38 18.01 -14.60 -9.10
C LYS A 38 18.13 -16.10 -9.32
N THR A 39 17.03 -16.76 -9.67
CA THR A 39 17.04 -18.07 -10.33
C THR A 39 17.37 -17.87 -11.81
N GLY A 40 18.64 -18.08 -12.19
CA GLY A 40 19.02 -18.23 -13.60
C GLY A 40 20.07 -17.24 -14.13
N SER A 41 21.23 -17.83 -14.45
CA SER A 41 22.27 -17.42 -15.40
C SER A 41 22.99 -16.05 -15.32
N THR A 42 24.31 -16.22 -15.19
CA THR A 42 25.39 -15.49 -15.86
C THR A 42 25.64 -14.03 -15.48
N GLY A 43 26.61 -13.83 -14.58
CA GLY A 43 27.64 -12.81 -14.78
C GLY A 43 27.49 -11.48 -14.02
N SER A 44 26.43 -11.29 -13.23
CA SER A 44 26.33 -10.11 -12.36
C SER A 44 26.40 -10.55 -10.90
N SER A 45 27.53 -10.33 -10.24
CA SER A 45 27.75 -10.54 -8.80
C SER A 45 27.00 -9.48 -7.96
N ARG A 46 25.77 -9.16 -8.33
CA ARG A 46 24.99 -8.09 -7.70
C ARG A 46 23.61 -8.59 -7.30
N VAL A 47 23.25 -8.25 -6.08
CA VAL A 47 22.03 -8.68 -5.40
C VAL A 47 21.08 -7.49 -5.34
N GLN A 48 19.82 -7.71 -5.70
CA GLN A 48 18.78 -6.71 -5.56
C GLN A 48 18.10 -6.87 -4.20
N VAL A 49 18.01 -5.76 -3.48
CA VAL A 49 17.35 -5.66 -2.18
C VAL A 49 16.33 -4.54 -2.23
N ARG A 50 15.15 -4.76 -1.69
CA ARG A 50 14.15 -3.72 -1.46
C ARG A 50 14.10 -3.38 0.02
N LEU A 51 14.26 -2.10 0.33
CA LEU A 51 14.08 -1.54 1.66
C LEU A 51 12.76 -0.80 1.72
N VAL A 52 11.91 -1.10 2.70
CA VAL A 52 10.72 -0.29 2.98
C VAL A 52 11.02 0.57 4.20
N ILE A 53 11.04 1.87 4.03
CA ILE A 53 11.49 2.85 5.02
C ILE A 53 10.37 3.85 5.25
N ASP A 54 10.07 4.14 6.52
CA ASP A 54 9.17 5.23 6.92
C ASP A 54 9.96 6.34 7.60
N ALA A 55 10.02 7.49 6.93
CA ALA A 55 10.67 8.71 7.42
C ALA A 55 10.06 9.94 6.73
N ASN A 56 10.51 11.14 7.09
CA ASN A 56 10.15 12.35 6.32
C ASN A 56 10.94 12.42 4.99
N SER A 57 10.45 13.21 4.03
CA SER A 57 11.04 13.31 2.69
C SER A 57 12.51 13.73 2.69
N HIS A 58 12.89 14.62 3.61
CA HIS A 58 14.26 15.10 3.73
C HIS A 58 15.21 13.97 4.14
N ILE A 59 14.84 13.18 5.15
CA ILE A 59 15.61 12.01 5.59
C ILE A 59 15.74 10.97 4.47
N ILE A 60 14.64 10.68 3.75
CA ILE A 60 14.69 9.75 2.61
C ILE A 60 15.69 10.22 1.54
N HIS A 61 15.72 11.53 1.24
CA HIS A 61 16.68 12.10 0.31
C HIS A 61 18.12 11.95 0.81
N THR A 62 18.39 12.27 2.08
CA THR A 62 19.72 12.13 2.67
C THR A 62 20.19 10.67 2.67
N ILE A 63 19.31 9.72 3.00
CA ILE A 63 19.62 8.28 2.93
C ILE A 63 19.99 7.88 1.50
N LYS A 64 19.23 8.32 0.49
CA LYS A 64 19.54 8.05 -0.92
C LYS A 64 20.94 8.55 -1.28
N GLU A 65 21.27 9.78 -0.92
CA GLU A 65 22.58 10.39 -1.23
C GLU A 65 23.74 9.65 -0.55
N GLU A 66 23.58 9.26 0.72
CA GLU A 66 24.61 8.50 1.45
C GLU A 66 24.82 7.09 0.88
N LEU A 67 23.75 6.43 0.42
CA LEU A 67 23.84 5.14 -0.26
C LEU A 67 24.63 5.25 -1.57
N GLU A 68 24.29 6.24 -2.40
CA GLU A 68 24.98 6.49 -3.67
C GLU A 68 26.46 6.85 -3.44
N ALA A 69 26.75 7.68 -2.43
CA ALA A 69 28.12 8.03 -2.04
C ALA A 69 28.93 6.81 -1.55
N SER A 70 28.25 5.82 -0.95
CA SER A 70 28.86 4.55 -0.49
C SER A 70 29.02 3.52 -1.61
N GLY A 71 28.70 3.88 -2.87
CA GLY A 71 28.80 2.99 -4.02
C GLY A 71 27.66 1.97 -4.14
N ILE A 72 26.59 2.15 -3.36
CA ILE A 72 25.35 1.36 -3.45
C ILE A 72 24.43 2.05 -4.44
N ARG A 73 24.02 1.32 -5.47
CA ARG A 73 23.20 1.89 -6.54
C ARG A 73 21.73 1.84 -6.15
N VAL A 74 21.08 2.99 -6.09
CA VAL A 74 19.62 3.09 -5.93
C VAL A 74 18.96 3.01 -7.31
N LEU A 75 18.12 2.00 -7.53
CA LEU A 75 17.43 1.76 -8.80
C LEU A 75 16.12 2.53 -8.90
N ARG A 76 15.33 2.52 -7.83
CA ARG A 76 14.00 3.14 -7.78
C ARG A 76 13.63 3.51 -6.34
N ILE A 77 12.91 4.61 -6.19
CA ILE A 77 12.18 4.96 -4.97
C ILE A 77 10.70 5.08 -5.34
N GLY A 78 9.84 4.28 -4.71
CA GLY A 78 8.40 4.34 -4.84
C GLY A 78 7.76 4.78 -3.53
N GLU A 79 6.94 5.81 -3.55
CA GLU A 79 6.14 6.22 -2.40
C GLU A 79 4.95 5.28 -2.22
N GLU A 80 4.85 4.63 -1.06
CA GLU A 80 3.66 3.88 -0.66
C GLU A 80 2.65 4.87 -0.11
N LYS A 81 1.83 5.43 -1.00
CA LYS A 81 0.80 6.42 -0.66
C LYS A 81 -0.23 5.91 0.34
N TYR A 82 -0.54 4.62 0.33
CA TYR A 82 -1.54 4.02 1.20
C TYR A 82 -0.90 3.07 2.21
N LEU A 83 -1.02 3.41 3.49
CA LEU A 83 -0.40 2.69 4.60
C LEU A 83 -1.34 1.66 5.24
N GLU A 84 -2.65 1.84 5.06
CA GLU A 84 -3.70 1.01 5.62
C GLU A 84 -4.59 0.47 4.52
N SER A 85 -5.07 -0.76 4.66
CA SER A 85 -6.00 -1.36 3.68
C SER A 85 -6.96 -2.30 4.36
N ILE A 86 -8.24 -2.19 4.00
CA ILE A 86 -9.29 -3.08 4.49
C ILE A 86 -10.07 -3.65 3.32
N THR A 87 -10.70 -4.80 3.54
CA THR A 87 -11.71 -5.34 2.64
C THR A 87 -13.05 -5.32 3.34
N VAL A 88 -14.05 -4.70 2.70
CA VAL A 88 -15.43 -4.63 3.19
C VAL A 88 -16.34 -5.42 2.26
N LEU A 89 -17.47 -5.91 2.77
CA LEU A 89 -18.51 -6.53 1.96
C LEU A 89 -19.74 -5.62 1.94
N LEU A 90 -20.29 -5.43 0.74
CA LEU A 90 -21.60 -4.82 0.51
C LEU A 90 -22.55 -5.91 0.05
N LEU A 91 -23.76 -5.92 0.60
CA LEU A 91 -24.83 -6.87 0.26
C LEU A 91 -26.12 -6.08 0.00
N GLY A 92 -26.80 -6.36 -1.11
CA GLY A 92 -28.05 -5.71 -1.49
C GLY A 92 -28.18 -5.51 -3.00
N HIS A 93 -28.98 -4.54 -3.45
CA HIS A 93 -29.12 -4.23 -4.88
C HIS A 93 -27.98 -3.30 -5.37
N ILE A 94 -26.74 -3.81 -5.40
CA ILE A 94 -25.53 -2.99 -5.60
C ILE A 94 -25.45 -2.36 -7.00
N ILE A 95 -25.90 -3.08 -8.04
CA ILE A 95 -25.90 -2.56 -9.42
C ILE A 95 -26.91 -1.44 -9.60
N GLN A 96 -28.09 -1.56 -8.98
CA GLN A 96 -29.16 -0.57 -9.09
C GLN A 96 -28.90 0.67 -8.22
N SER A 97 -28.11 0.51 -7.15
CA SER A 97 -27.75 1.59 -6.21
C SER A 97 -26.52 2.40 -6.65
N ASP A 98 -26.10 2.27 -7.90
CA ASP A 98 -24.98 3.01 -8.50
C ASP A 98 -23.65 2.79 -7.77
N LEU A 99 -22.97 1.69 -8.11
CA LEU A 99 -21.63 1.39 -7.57
C LEU A 99 -20.60 2.47 -7.93
N ASN A 100 -20.74 3.14 -9.07
CA ASN A 100 -19.81 4.20 -9.49
C ASN A 100 -19.89 5.41 -8.56
N ASP A 101 -21.08 5.78 -8.09
CA ASP A 101 -21.25 6.83 -7.09
C ASP A 101 -20.54 6.46 -5.77
N THR A 102 -20.63 5.20 -5.32
CA THR A 102 -19.93 4.74 -4.11
C THR A 102 -18.42 4.88 -4.25
N ILE A 103 -17.85 4.43 -5.38
CA ILE A 103 -16.41 4.53 -5.66
C ILE A 103 -16.00 6.00 -5.71
N SER A 104 -16.73 6.81 -6.49
CA SER A 104 -16.41 8.23 -6.69
C SER A 104 -16.41 9.01 -5.38
N ARG A 105 -17.34 8.72 -4.46
CA ARG A 105 -17.39 9.38 -3.15
C ARG A 105 -16.20 9.02 -2.28
N ILE A 106 -15.76 7.77 -2.29
CA ILE A 106 -14.56 7.33 -1.55
C ILE A 106 -13.31 8.01 -2.15
N ASP A 107 -13.11 7.91 -3.46
CA ASP A 107 -11.93 8.46 -4.13
C ASP A 107 -11.86 9.99 -4.04
N SER A 108 -13.01 10.67 -4.04
CA SER A 108 -13.09 12.15 -3.93
C SER A 108 -12.60 12.70 -2.59
N THR A 109 -12.44 11.85 -1.57
CA THR A 109 -11.85 12.25 -0.29
C THR A 109 -10.38 12.62 -0.41
N GLY A 110 -9.68 12.11 -1.43
CA GLY A 110 -8.25 12.31 -1.66
C GLY A 110 -7.34 11.66 -0.61
N VAL A 111 -7.91 10.92 0.34
CA VAL A 111 -7.18 10.26 1.45
C VAL A 111 -7.38 8.74 1.47
N ALA A 112 -8.31 8.23 0.67
CA ALA A 112 -8.52 6.80 0.44
C ALA A 112 -8.99 6.54 -1.00
N GLU A 113 -8.67 5.35 -1.49
CA GLU A 113 -9.03 4.90 -2.84
C GLU A 113 -9.56 3.46 -2.82
N VAL A 114 -10.51 3.17 -3.71
CA VAL A 114 -10.93 1.79 -3.98
C VAL A 114 -9.92 1.14 -4.93
N VAL A 115 -9.15 0.16 -4.44
CA VAL A 115 -8.06 -0.48 -5.19
C VAL A 115 -8.46 -1.81 -5.82
N GLU A 116 -9.53 -2.44 -5.34
CA GLU A 116 -10.03 -3.72 -5.88
C GLU A 116 -11.54 -3.84 -5.67
N ILE A 117 -12.22 -4.42 -6.66
CA ILE A 117 -13.65 -4.71 -6.61
C ILE A 117 -13.86 -6.14 -7.12
N SER A 118 -14.60 -6.93 -6.36
CA SER A 118 -15.16 -8.20 -6.81
C SER A 118 -16.67 -8.16 -6.65
N LEU A 119 -17.41 -8.50 -7.69
CA LEU A 119 -18.86 -8.47 -7.72
C LEU A 119 -19.40 -9.86 -8.05
N SER A 120 -20.36 -10.33 -7.25
CA SER A 120 -21.15 -11.52 -7.53
C SER A 120 -22.62 -11.15 -7.73
N MET A 121 -23.16 -11.54 -8.87
CA MET A 121 -24.53 -11.24 -9.28
C MET A 121 -25.18 -12.52 -9.81
N PRO A 122 -25.73 -13.36 -8.92
CA PRO A 122 -26.28 -14.66 -9.32
C PRO A 122 -27.55 -14.53 -10.16
N GLU A 123 -28.33 -13.46 -9.98
CA GLU A 123 -29.56 -13.19 -10.71
C GLU A 123 -29.64 -11.71 -11.15
N ILE A 124 -30.31 -11.43 -12.27
CA ILE A 124 -30.35 -10.08 -12.87
C ILE A 124 -31.09 -9.07 -11.98
N ALA A 125 -32.16 -9.49 -11.32
CA ALA A 125 -33.00 -8.65 -10.46
C ALA A 125 -32.87 -9.01 -8.97
N GLY A 126 -32.05 -10.00 -8.64
CA GLY A 126 -31.83 -10.46 -7.28
C GLY A 126 -30.81 -9.59 -6.52
N PRO A 127 -30.61 -9.86 -5.22
CA PRO A 127 -29.55 -9.23 -4.46
C PRO A 127 -28.17 -9.63 -5.02
N SER A 128 -27.26 -8.67 -5.06
CA SER A 128 -25.85 -8.88 -5.39
C SER A 128 -24.97 -8.65 -4.16
N SER A 129 -23.74 -9.15 -4.27
CA SER A 129 -22.70 -8.94 -3.25
C SER A 129 -21.45 -8.38 -3.91
N ALA A 130 -20.78 -7.47 -3.21
CA ALA A 130 -19.51 -6.93 -3.65
C ALA A 130 -18.52 -6.93 -2.50
N SER A 131 -17.27 -7.28 -2.78
CA SER A 131 -16.15 -6.97 -1.91
C SER A 131 -15.40 -5.78 -2.45
N LEU A 132 -15.18 -4.77 -1.62
CA LEU A 132 -14.36 -3.61 -1.95
C LEU A 132 -13.09 -3.65 -1.11
N ARG A 133 -11.93 -3.60 -1.76
CA ARG A 133 -10.67 -3.33 -1.07
C ARG A 133 -10.41 -1.83 -1.15
N VAL A 134 -10.29 -1.21 0.02
CA VAL A 134 -10.05 0.23 0.16
C VAL A 134 -8.70 0.43 0.82
N SER A 135 -7.90 1.34 0.28
CA SER A 135 -6.57 1.68 0.78
C SER A 135 -6.55 3.16 1.16
N ALA A 136 -6.06 3.48 2.37
CA ALA A 136 -6.01 4.85 2.89
C ALA A 136 -4.59 5.26 3.25
N VAL A 137 -4.33 6.57 3.24
CA VAL A 137 -3.01 7.14 3.55
C VAL A 137 -2.57 6.89 4.99
N GLY A 138 -3.52 6.58 5.88
CA GLY A 138 -3.27 6.26 7.28
C GLY A 138 -4.52 5.72 7.97
N ARG A 139 -4.37 5.39 9.26
CA ARG A 139 -5.44 4.79 10.07
C ARG A 139 -6.59 5.76 10.34
N ALA A 140 -6.27 7.02 10.63
CA ALA A 140 -7.31 8.03 10.88
C ALA A 140 -8.16 8.27 9.64
N GLU A 141 -7.54 8.29 8.46
CA GLU A 141 -8.20 8.45 7.17
C GLU A 141 -9.01 7.20 6.80
N MET A 142 -8.52 6.00 7.18
CA MET A 142 -9.30 4.78 7.07
C MET A 142 -10.58 4.83 7.93
N GLU A 143 -10.49 5.27 9.19
CA GLU A 143 -11.64 5.41 10.09
C GLU A 143 -12.69 6.41 9.54
N GLN A 144 -12.23 7.54 8.99
CA GLN A 144 -13.10 8.50 8.30
C GLN A 144 -13.78 7.88 7.07
N THR A 145 -13.03 7.11 6.29
CA THR A 145 -13.55 6.42 5.10
C THR A 145 -14.58 5.36 5.48
N VAL A 146 -14.37 4.63 6.58
CA VAL A 146 -15.37 3.69 7.12
C VAL A 146 -16.65 4.40 7.54
N ALA A 147 -16.57 5.57 8.19
CA ALA A 147 -17.74 6.37 8.54
C ALA A 147 -18.51 6.85 7.30
N LEU A 148 -17.79 7.26 6.25
CA LEU A 148 -18.38 7.59 4.95
C LEU A 148 -19.08 6.38 4.32
N MET A 149 -18.43 5.21 4.30
CA MET A 149 -19.03 3.98 3.77
C MET A 149 -20.28 3.56 4.54
N LYS A 150 -20.31 3.70 5.88
CA LYS A 150 -21.50 3.48 6.71
C LYS A 150 -22.66 4.39 6.27
N THR A 151 -22.35 5.65 5.98
CA THR A 151 -23.32 6.64 5.51
C THR A 151 -23.86 6.27 4.12
N ILE A 152 -22.99 5.96 3.16
CA ILE A 152 -23.37 5.54 1.80
C ILE A 152 -24.23 4.27 1.85
N ALA A 153 -23.84 3.29 2.67
CA ALA A 153 -24.58 2.03 2.80
C ALA A 153 -25.99 2.26 3.36
N ALA A 154 -26.15 3.14 4.36
CA ALA A 154 -27.46 3.51 4.89
C ALA A 154 -28.33 4.23 3.86
N GLU A 155 -27.76 5.18 3.11
CA GLU A 155 -28.46 5.91 2.04
C GLU A 155 -28.94 4.99 0.91
N LYS A 156 -28.17 3.94 0.61
CA LYS A 156 -28.43 3.00 -0.49
C LYS A 156 -29.13 1.71 -0.06
N GLU A 157 -29.53 1.62 1.21
CA GLU A 157 -30.14 0.43 1.81
C GLU A 157 -29.29 -0.84 1.62
N LEU A 158 -27.96 -0.69 1.68
CA LEU A 158 -27.00 -1.79 1.58
C LEU A 158 -26.56 -2.23 2.97
N LEU A 159 -26.39 -3.54 3.13
CA LEU A 159 -25.73 -4.08 4.31
C LEU A 159 -24.21 -4.03 4.11
N LEU A 160 -23.55 -3.20 4.91
CA LEU A 160 -22.09 -3.10 4.98
C LEU A 160 -21.55 -4.01 6.09
N VAL A 161 -20.70 -4.95 5.73
CA VAL A 161 -19.95 -5.79 6.68
C VAL A 161 -18.50 -5.31 6.70
N LEU A 162 -18.05 -4.94 7.89
CA LEU A 162 -16.70 -4.47 8.15
C LEU A 162 -15.83 -5.59 8.73
N PRO A 163 -14.50 -5.54 8.55
CA PRO A 163 -13.61 -6.40 9.30
C PRO A 163 -13.74 -6.13 10.81
N VAL A 164 -13.52 -7.16 11.62
CA VAL A 164 -13.73 -7.13 13.09
C VAL A 164 -12.96 -5.99 13.76
N GLU A 165 -11.80 -5.63 13.23
CA GLU A 165 -10.94 -4.56 13.75
C GLU A 165 -11.54 -3.15 13.57
N MET A 166 -12.52 -2.99 12.67
CA MET A 166 -13.16 -1.73 12.28
C MET A 166 -14.66 -1.69 12.63
N GLY A 167 -15.16 -2.71 13.34
CA GLY A 167 -16.57 -2.89 13.71
C GLY A 167 -17.08 -1.83 14.68
#